data_AF-U1MST1-F1
#
_entry.id   AF-U1MST1-F1
#
_cell.length_a   1.000
_cell.length_b   1.000
_cell.length_c   1.000
_cell.angle_alpha   90.00
_cell.angle_beta   90.00
_cell.angle_gamma   90.00
#
_symmetry.space_group_name_H-M   'P 1'
#
loop_
_entity.id
_entity.type
_entity.pdbx_description
1 polymer ?
#
loop_
_entity_poly.entity_id
_entity_poly.type
_entity_poly.pdbx_seq_one_letter_code
_entity_poly.pdbx_strand_id
1 'polypeptide(L)'
;MSMPPRRFLALADVAEVLGTSPTAVVELLEAGDLVGVRVRGAWRIADDEVQAWIDRELELERRRGLWRQAQSASVADLFGQH
;
A
#
# COMPACT_ATOMS: atom_id res chain seq x y z
N MET A 1 -28.06 -8.07 0.52
CA MET A 1 -27.19 -6.96 0.98
C MET A 1 -26.96 -6.02 -0.18
N SER A 2 -27.38 -4.76 -0.08
CA SER A 2 -26.95 -3.75 -1.04
C SER A 2 -25.49 -3.40 -0.70
N MET A 3 -24.56 -3.60 -1.63
CA MET A 3 -23.20 -3.08 -1.45
C MET A 3 -23.27 -1.56 -1.45
N PRO A 4 -22.64 -0.87 -0.48
CA PRO A 4 -22.58 0.58 -0.52
C PRO A 4 -21.95 1.03 -1.86
N PRO A 5 -22.40 2.15 -2.42
CA PRO A 5 -21.82 2.67 -3.65
C PRO A 5 -20.33 2.94 -3.45
N ARG A 6 -19.52 2.56 -4.43
CA ARG A 6 -18.07 2.79 -4.44
C ARG A 6 -17.78 4.29 -4.36
N ARG A 7 -16.98 4.71 -3.37
CA ARG A 7 -16.61 6.11 -3.17
C ARG A 7 -15.35 6.39 -3.96
N PHE A 8 -15.29 7.57 -4.58
CA PHE A 8 -14.13 8.01 -5.35
C PHE A 8 -13.50 9.23 -4.69
N LEU A 9 -12.19 9.14 -4.49
CA LEU A 9 -11.33 10.15 -3.89
C LEU A 9 -10.60 10.94 -4.99
N ALA A 10 -10.36 12.23 -4.76
CA ALA A 10 -9.43 13.00 -5.56
C ALA A 10 -7.98 12.71 -5.12
N LEU A 11 -7.00 13.13 -5.93
CA LEU A 11 -5.58 13.00 -5.58
C LEU A 11 -5.24 13.60 -4.21
N ALA A 12 -5.82 14.76 -3.89
CA ALA A 12 -5.59 15.43 -2.62
C ALA A 12 -6.08 14.59 -1.43
N ASP A 13 -7.29 14.03 -1.53
CA ASP A 13 -7.85 13.19 -0.45
C ASP A 13 -7.01 11.92 -0.25
N VAL A 14 -6.56 11.29 -1.34
CA VAL A 14 -5.66 10.11 -1.24
C VAL A 14 -4.32 10.49 -0.61
N ALA A 15 -3.78 11.66 -0.97
CA ALA A 15 -2.53 12.14 -0.40
C ALA A 15 -2.66 12.37 1.11
N GLU A 16 -3.78 12.91 1.58
CA GLU A 16 -4.08 13.06 3.01
C GLU A 16 -4.19 11.71 3.71
N VAL A 17 -4.91 10.74 3.12
CA VAL A 17 -5.05 9.38 3.67
C VAL A 17 -3.70 8.69 3.83
N LEU A 18 -2.82 8.84 2.84
CA LEU A 18 -1.49 8.22 2.83
C LEU A 18 -0.42 9.05 3.55
N GLY A 19 -0.75 10.26 4.04
CA GLY A 19 0.21 11.16 4.67
C GLY A 19 1.34 11.63 3.73
N THR A 20 1.03 11.83 2.46
CA THR A 20 2.00 12.15 1.39
C THR A 20 1.58 13.38 0.58
N SER A 21 2.28 13.66 -0.53
CA SER A 21 1.95 14.73 -1.47
C SER A 21 1.09 14.23 -2.65
N PRO A 22 0.25 15.09 -3.27
CA PRO A 22 -0.49 14.72 -4.48
C PRO A 22 0.41 14.27 -5.63
N THR A 23 1.64 14.80 -5.72
CA THR A 23 2.64 14.38 -6.71
C THR A 23 3.05 12.93 -6.50
N ALA A 24 3.30 12.51 -5.26
CA ALA A 24 3.63 11.12 -4.96
C ALA A 24 2.48 10.16 -5.32
N VAL A 25 1.22 10.60 -5.15
CA VAL A 25 0.06 9.80 -5.60
C VAL A 25 0.03 9.67 -7.13
N VAL A 26 0.43 10.71 -7.86
CA VAL A 26 0.56 10.62 -9.33
C VAL A 26 1.66 9.62 -9.72
N GLU A 27 2.81 9.65 -9.05
CA GLU A 27 3.90 8.69 -9.30
C GLU A 27 3.43 7.23 -9.08
N LEU A 28 2.63 6.97 -8.03
CA LEU A 28 2.02 5.65 -7.80
C LEU A 28 1.06 5.23 -8.93
N LEU A 29 0.28 6.17 -9.46
CA LEU A 29 -0.62 5.92 -10.59
C LEU A 29 0.16 5.65 -11.88
N GLU A 30 1.27 6.36 -12.11
CA GLU A 30 2.14 6.17 -13.28
C GLU A 30 2.95 4.87 -13.19
N ALA A 31 3.38 4.48 -11.99
CA ALA A 31 4.04 3.20 -11.72
C ALA A 31 3.07 2.00 -11.84
N GLY A 32 1.76 2.26 -11.76
CA GLY A 32 0.72 1.21 -11.77
C GLY A 32 0.52 0.52 -10.41
N ASP A 33 1.14 1.02 -9.35
CA ASP A 33 0.94 0.51 -7.98
C ASP A 33 -0.46 0.87 -7.46
N LEU A 34 -0.94 2.05 -7.82
CA LEU A 34 -2.31 2.50 -7.57
C LEU A 34 -3.08 2.60 -8.88
N VAL A 35 -4.36 2.22 -8.87
CA VAL A 35 -5.23 2.27 -10.05
C VAL A 35 -6.33 3.31 -9.86
N GLY A 36 -6.49 4.18 -10.86
CA GLY A 36 -7.53 5.21 -10.87
C GLY A 36 -8.15 5.37 -12.26
N VAL A 37 -9.24 6.13 -12.33
CA VAL A 37 -9.88 6.52 -13.58
C VAL A 37 -9.79 8.03 -13.78
N ARG A 38 -9.61 8.46 -15.02
CA ARG A 38 -9.55 9.89 -15.35
C ARG A 38 -10.91 10.38 -15.84
N VAL A 39 -11.50 11.32 -15.11
CA VAL A 39 -12.82 11.90 -15.41
C VAL A 39 -12.64 13.39 -15.66
N ARG A 40 -12.88 13.83 -16.91
CA ARG A 40 -12.72 15.23 -17.33
C ARG A 40 -11.37 15.85 -16.94
N GLY A 41 -10.30 15.07 -17.07
CA GLY A 41 -8.93 15.50 -16.76
C GLY A 41 -8.50 15.33 -15.29
N ALA A 42 -9.44 15.09 -14.37
CA ALA A 42 -9.15 14.82 -12.96
C ALA A 42 -9.09 13.33 -12.66
N TRP A 43 -8.11 12.90 -11.86
CA TRP A 43 -8.03 11.53 -11.36
C TRP A 43 -9.08 11.26 -10.28
N ARG A 44 -9.67 10.07 -10.34
CA ARG A 44 -10.61 9.53 -9.36
C ARG A 44 -10.16 8.13 -9.00
N ILE A 45 -9.82 7.96 -7.73
CA ILE A 45 -9.32 6.69 -7.19
C ILE A 45 -10.42 6.12 -6.31
N ALA A 46 -10.77 4.86 -6.51
CA ALA A 46 -11.77 4.22 -5.66
C ALA A 46 -11.20 4.03 -4.25
N ASP A 47 -11.99 4.26 -3.22
CA ASP A 47 -11.52 4.17 -1.84
C ASP A 47 -11.11 2.74 -1.45
N ASP A 48 -11.79 1.74 -2.00
CA ASP A 48 -11.40 0.34 -1.84
C ASP A 48 -10.09 -0.02 -2.55
N GLU A 49 -9.73 0.66 -3.65
CA GLU A 49 -8.43 0.49 -4.30
C GLU A 49 -7.30 1.06 -3.45
N VAL A 50 -7.52 2.22 -2.80
CA VAL A 50 -6.56 2.79 -1.85
C VAL A 50 -6.36 1.84 -0.66
N GLN A 51 -7.45 1.33 -0.10
CA GLN A 51 -7.38 0.37 1.00
C GLN A 51 -6.65 -0.92 0.60
N ALA A 52 -6.97 -1.47 -0.58
CA ALA A 52 -6.31 -2.66 -1.10
C ALA A 52 -4.81 -2.44 -1.34
N TRP A 53 -4.40 -1.24 -1.75
CA TRP A 53 -2.98 -0.90 -1.86
C TRP A 53 -2.29 -0.88 -0.49
N ILE A 54 -2.89 -0.23 0.51
CA ILE A 54 -2.37 -0.19 1.88
C ILE A 54 -2.17 -1.61 2.43
N ASP A 55 -3.16 -2.48 2.26
CA ASP A 55 -3.11 -3.86 2.74
C ASP A 55 -1.98 -4.66 2.06
N ARG A 56 -1.75 -4.46 0.76
CA ARG A 56 -0.63 -5.08 0.04
C ARG A 56 0.73 -4.62 0.57
N GLU A 57 0.91 -3.33 0.79
CA GLU A 57 2.18 -2.76 1.29
C GLU A 57 2.47 -3.22 2.73
N LEU A 58 1.47 -3.19 3.61
CA LEU A 58 1.63 -3.67 4.99
C LEU A 58 1.96 -5.16 5.04
N GLU A 59 1.39 -5.97 4.15
CA GLU A 59 1.72 -7.40 4.04
C GLU A 59 3.13 -7.63 3.48
N LEU A 60 3.59 -6.82 2.54
CA LEU A 60 4.99 -6.84 2.09
C LEU A 60 5.95 -6.53 3.24
N GLU A 61 5.66 -5.50 4.03
CA GLU A 61 6.46 -5.12 5.20
C GLU A 61 6.45 -6.17 6.30
N ARG A 62 5.28 -6.78 6.57
CA ARG A 62 5.15 -7.90 7.51
C ARG A 62 6.03 -9.07 7.09
N ARG A 63 5.99 -9.46 5.82
CA ARG A 63 6.82 -10.55 5.28
C ARG A 63 8.31 -10.24 5.41
N ARG A 64 8.74 -9.01 5.09
CA ARG A 64 10.14 -8.58 5.27
C ARG A 64 10.59 -8.65 6.75
N GLY A 65 9.71 -8.33 7.70
CA GLY A 65 9.96 -8.47 9.13
C GLY A 65 10.22 -9.91 9.58
N LEU A 66 9.40 -10.85 9.10
CA LEU A 66 9.51 -12.27 9.44
C LEU A 66 10.82 -12.89 8.94
N TRP A 67 11.28 -12.52 7.73
CA TRP A 67 12.57 -12.97 7.20
C TRP A 67 13.76 -12.46 8.05
N ARG A 68 13.71 -11.20 8.52
CA ARG A 68 14.76 -10.65 9.42
C ARG A 68 14.84 -11.41 10.75
N GLN A 69 13.69 -11.74 11.34
CA GLN A 69 13.65 -12.52 12.58
C GLN A 69 14.11 -13.96 12.36
N ALA A 70 13.68 -14.61 11.28
CA ALA A 70 14.11 -15.97 10.94
C ALA A 70 15.63 -16.08 10.79
N GLN A 71 16.28 -15.11 10.10
CA GLN A 71 17.75 -15.10 9.98
C GLN A 71 18.46 -14.89 11.34
N SER A 72 17.91 -14.07 12.23
CA SER A 72 18.50 -13.85 13.55
C SER A 72 18.43 -15.09 14.45
N ALA A 73 17.30 -15.82 14.43
CA ALA A 73 17.13 -17.04 15.20
C ALA A 73 18.05 -18.16 14.68
N SER A 74 18.12 -18.35 13.35
CA SER A 74 18.98 -19.38 12.74
C SER A 74 20.48 -19.13 12.93
N VAL A 75 20.93 -17.87 13.00
CA VAL A 75 22.32 -17.54 13.32
C VAL A 75 22.66 -17.85 14.78
N ALA A 76 21.77 -17.51 15.72
CA ALA A 76 21.98 -17.78 17.15
C ALA A 76 22.07 -19.29 17.45
N ASP A 77 21.24 -20.11 16.81
CA ASP A 77 21.26 -21.57 16.97
C ASP A 77 22.54 -22.22 16.40
N LEU A 78 23.11 -21.69 15.32
CA LEU A 78 24.33 -22.22 14.69
C LEU A 78 25.60 -21.99 15.52
N PHE A 79 25.64 -20.93 16.33
CA PHE A 79 26.76 -20.63 17.23
C PHE A 79 26.55 -21.15 18.67
N GLY A 80 25.44 -21.84 18.92
CA GLY A 80 25.01 -22.33 20.24
C GLY A 80 25.28 -23.80 20.54
N GLN A 81 26.30 -24.42 19.95
CA GLN A 81 26.70 -25.80 20.27
C GLN A 81 28.18 -25.87 20.69
N HIS A 82 28.40 -25.97 22.00
CA HIS A 82 29.61 -26.53 22.62
C HIS A 82 29.18 -27.77 23.42
#